data_AF-A0A9P8M4R1-F1
#
_entry.id   AF-A0A9P8M4R1-F1
#
_cell.length_a   1.000
_cell.length_b   1.000
_cell.length_c   1.000
_cell.angle_alpha   90.00
_cell.angle_beta   90.00
_cell.angle_gamma   90.00
#
_symmetry.space_group_name_H-M   'P 1'
#
loop_
_entity.id
_entity.type
_entity.pdbx_description
1 polymer ?
#
loop_
_entity_poly.entity_id
_entity_poly.type
_entity_poly.pdbx_seq_one_letter_code
_entity_poly.pdbx_strand_id
1 'polypeptide(L)'
;MHQHAGSHGPHLAQLVNQLVSQIAPFSGLILTIAACILAAIRIYLLDLVVIPKFYSPRVLKDLTDAQLRSFVNHHVAAGTKILLIIVTAYPLLAILVGYGTPHTPFSPGSSTTLGDVLIVSSQIFTVMYIFELFYRDNISPISFAHHVGAIIIAQSAIAMSIDFDHQSDAVYEFILCFIWGMILPPRSPSVSLPTRPINASTGTFDVLAELWPHIAMIIYRTHNSNHVLLSRLFYTTMALELVGTTVETVVVMWLFGSLWDKWSLSLKVVTPLLHFLFSAAQLWGAWIFYKLAKDQRLRHVQGAKN
;
A
#
# COMPACT_ATOMS: atom_id res chain seq x y z
N MET A 1 33.79 -31.40 11.05
CA MET A 1 32.59 -31.07 11.85
C MET A 1 32.63 -29.55 12.10
N HIS A 2 32.21 -28.76 11.11
CA HIS A 2 32.13 -27.30 11.25
C HIS A 2 30.66 -26.93 11.41
N GLN A 3 30.31 -26.51 12.62
CA GLN A 3 28.98 -26.02 12.96
C GLN A 3 28.73 -24.71 12.20
N HIS A 4 27.71 -24.70 11.34
CA HIS A 4 27.09 -23.47 10.89
C HIS A 4 26.48 -22.78 12.11
N ALA A 5 27.10 -21.67 12.55
CA ALA A 5 26.43 -20.72 13.41
C ALA A 5 25.20 -20.20 12.65
N GLY A 6 24.01 -20.62 13.08
CA GLY A 6 22.76 -20.12 12.53
C GLY A 6 22.70 -18.61 12.72
N SER A 7 22.77 -17.87 11.61
CA SER A 7 22.59 -16.43 11.63
C SER A 7 21.14 -16.15 11.99
N HIS A 8 20.89 -15.75 13.23
CA HIS A 8 19.57 -15.34 13.73
C HIS A 8 19.15 -13.94 13.22
N GLY A 9 19.52 -13.61 11.97
CA GLY A 9 19.10 -12.39 11.29
C GLY A 9 17.83 -12.62 10.45
N PRO A 10 17.05 -11.58 10.13
CA PRO A 10 15.92 -11.72 9.21
C PRO A 10 16.41 -12.28 7.86
N HIS A 11 15.64 -13.19 7.24
CA HIS A 11 16.00 -13.80 5.93
C HIS A 11 16.31 -12.75 4.86
N LEU A 12 15.71 -11.56 4.96
CA LEU A 12 16.04 -10.41 4.14
C LEU A 12 17.55 -10.17 4.05
N ALA A 13 18.28 -10.33 5.16
CA ALA A 13 19.73 -10.14 5.23
C ALA A 13 20.54 -11.17 4.43
N GLN A 14 19.91 -12.17 3.82
CA GLN A 14 20.57 -13.17 2.96
C GLN A 14 20.24 -12.95 1.47
N LEU A 15 19.44 -11.95 1.12
CA LEU A 15 19.15 -11.62 -0.27
C LEU A 15 20.42 -11.13 -0.97
N VAL A 16 20.72 -11.77 -2.10
CA VAL A 16 21.79 -11.38 -3.03
C VAL A 16 21.32 -10.15 -3.80
N ASN A 17 22.17 -9.14 -3.86
CA ASN A 17 21.90 -7.97 -4.69
C ASN A 17 22.11 -8.35 -6.16
N GLN A 18 21.01 -8.41 -6.91
CA GLN A 18 20.95 -8.86 -8.30
C GLN A 18 19.77 -8.18 -9.00
N LEU A 19 19.71 -8.25 -10.32
CA LEU A 19 18.56 -7.75 -11.08
C LEU A 19 17.27 -8.37 -10.55
N VAL A 20 16.28 -7.55 -10.18
CA VAL A 20 15.00 -8.06 -9.64
C VAL A 20 14.22 -8.85 -10.68
N SER A 21 14.25 -8.39 -11.94
CA SER A 21 13.51 -9.00 -13.03
C SER A 21 14.07 -8.57 -14.39
N GLN A 22 14.02 -9.47 -15.36
CA GLN A 22 14.44 -9.21 -16.74
C GLN A 22 13.54 -8.19 -17.46
N ILE A 23 12.30 -7.99 -16.98
CA ILE A 23 11.38 -7.00 -17.57
C ILE A 23 11.54 -5.60 -16.96
N ALA A 24 12.37 -5.42 -15.93
CA ALA A 24 12.59 -4.13 -15.27
C ALA A 24 13.00 -3.00 -16.25
N PRO A 25 13.86 -3.21 -17.27
CA PRO A 25 14.18 -2.17 -18.27
C PRO A 25 12.96 -1.68 -19.07
N PHE A 26 11.89 -2.46 -19.17
CA PHE A 26 10.65 -2.08 -19.86
C PHE A 26 9.64 -1.38 -18.93
N SER A 27 10.05 -0.97 -17.73
CA SER A 27 9.20 -0.36 -16.72
C SER A 27 8.38 0.83 -17.22
N GLY A 28 8.96 1.70 -18.06
CA GLY A 28 8.22 2.81 -18.67
C GLY A 28 7.07 2.35 -19.56
N LEU A 29 7.29 1.30 -20.37
CA LEU A 29 6.24 0.70 -21.20
C LEU A 29 5.16 0.03 -20.34
N ILE A 30 5.56 -0.69 -19.30
CA ILE A 30 4.63 -1.35 -18.35
C ILE A 30 3.76 -0.29 -17.64
N LEU A 31 4.36 0.81 -17.19
CA LEU A 31 3.66 1.95 -16.60
C LEU A 31 2.61 2.51 -17.57
N THR A 32 2.98 2.74 -18.83
CA THR A 32 2.06 3.26 -19.85
C THR A 32 0.90 2.28 -20.11
N ILE A 33 1.19 0.99 -20.25
CA ILE A 33 0.15 -0.03 -20.46
C ILE A 33 -0.80 -0.07 -19.24
N ALA A 34 -0.27 -0.07 -18.03
CA ALA A 34 -1.06 -0.04 -16.81
C ALA A 34 -1.94 1.22 -16.72
N ALA A 35 -1.44 2.39 -17.13
CA ALA A 35 -2.20 3.62 -17.19
C ALA A 35 -3.36 3.54 -18.20
N CYS A 36 -3.11 3.00 -19.40
CA CYS A 36 -4.16 2.78 -20.39
C CYS A 36 -5.25 1.82 -19.87
N ILE A 37 -4.86 0.73 -19.22
CA ILE A 37 -5.80 -0.24 -18.64
C ILE A 37 -6.63 0.40 -17.53
N LEU A 38 -5.99 1.13 -16.59
CA LEU A 38 -6.71 1.78 -15.49
C LEU A 38 -7.68 2.84 -16.00
N ALA A 39 -7.28 3.62 -17.01
CA ALA A 39 -8.15 4.59 -17.67
C ALA A 39 -9.35 3.90 -18.36
N ALA A 40 -9.12 2.79 -19.07
CA ALA A 40 -10.19 2.02 -19.70
C ALA A 40 -11.16 1.42 -18.67
N ILE A 41 -10.65 0.88 -17.56
CA ILE A 41 -11.47 0.39 -16.44
C ILE A 41 -12.31 1.54 -15.87
N ARG A 42 -11.72 2.70 -15.61
CA ARG A 42 -12.46 3.84 -15.08
C ARG A 42 -13.57 4.29 -16.05
N ILE A 43 -13.24 4.52 -17.32
CA ILE A 43 -14.17 5.09 -18.30
C ILE A 43 -15.24 4.07 -18.69
N TYR A 44 -14.85 2.86 -19.11
CA TYR A 44 -15.79 1.94 -19.76
C TYR A 44 -16.43 0.95 -18.79
N LEU A 45 -15.77 0.62 -17.69
CA LEU A 45 -16.32 -0.31 -16.70
C LEU A 45 -16.96 0.43 -15.53
N LEU A 46 -16.24 1.32 -14.84
CA LEU A 46 -16.77 1.98 -13.65
C LEU A 46 -17.85 3.01 -13.99
N ASP A 47 -17.54 4.01 -14.82
CA ASP A 47 -18.48 5.11 -15.12
C ASP A 47 -19.73 4.62 -15.86
N LEU A 48 -19.56 3.75 -16.86
CA LEU A 48 -20.67 3.32 -17.72
C LEU A 48 -21.48 2.13 -17.16
N VAL A 49 -20.83 1.22 -16.42
CA VAL A 49 -21.47 -0.06 -16.05
C VAL A 49 -21.64 -0.19 -14.54
N VAL A 50 -20.56 -0.11 -13.76
CA VAL A 50 -20.61 -0.43 -12.33
C VAL A 50 -21.35 0.65 -11.54
N ILE A 51 -20.98 1.92 -11.69
CA ILE A 51 -21.57 2.99 -10.88
C ILE A 51 -23.08 3.13 -11.14
N PRO A 52 -23.57 3.18 -12.39
CA PRO A 52 -25.01 3.31 -12.65
C PRO A 52 -25.82 2.07 -12.26
N LYS A 53 -25.20 0.88 -12.25
CA LYS A 53 -25.89 -0.39 -11.96
C LYS A 53 -25.95 -0.72 -10.47
N PHE A 54 -24.89 -0.43 -9.72
CA PHE A 54 -24.79 -0.78 -8.30
C PHE A 54 -25.29 0.31 -7.35
N TYR A 55 -25.34 1.57 -7.79
CA TYR A 55 -25.81 2.68 -6.96
C TYR A 55 -27.19 3.18 -7.39
N SER A 56 -28.04 3.49 -6.41
CA SER A 56 -29.36 4.04 -6.68
C SER A 56 -29.27 5.39 -7.39
N PRO A 57 -30.13 5.68 -8.39
CA PRO A 57 -30.18 6.99 -9.04
C PRO A 57 -30.34 8.17 -8.07
N ARG A 58 -30.95 7.95 -6.89
CA ARG A 58 -31.06 8.99 -5.85
C ARG A 58 -29.71 9.39 -5.28
N VAL A 59 -28.86 8.40 -4.97
CA VAL A 59 -27.50 8.65 -4.45
C VAL A 59 -26.66 9.40 -5.47
N LEU A 60 -26.80 9.07 -6.75
CA LEU A 60 -26.01 9.70 -7.82
C LEU A 60 -26.51 11.11 -8.19
N LYS A 61 -27.83 11.35 -8.16
CA LYS A 61 -28.43 12.63 -8.54
C LYS A 61 -28.08 13.77 -7.58
N ASP A 62 -27.84 13.46 -6.31
CA ASP A 62 -27.52 14.45 -5.28
C ASP A 62 -26.02 14.86 -5.28
N LEU A 63 -25.19 14.22 -6.12
CA LEU A 63 -23.76 14.52 -6.22
C LEU A 63 -23.50 15.58 -7.29
N THR A 64 -22.67 16.56 -6.95
CA THR A 64 -22.07 17.44 -7.98
C THR A 64 -21.07 16.67 -8.84
N ASP A 65 -20.73 17.17 -10.03
CA ASP A 65 -19.75 16.53 -10.92
C ASP A 65 -18.40 16.26 -10.20
N ALA A 66 -17.94 17.21 -9.39
CA ALA A 66 -16.74 17.07 -8.58
C ALA A 66 -16.85 15.93 -7.56
N GLN A 67 -18.02 15.78 -6.93
CA GLN A 67 -18.27 14.73 -5.95
C GLN A 67 -18.42 13.37 -6.61
N LEU A 68 -19.05 13.30 -7.79
CA LEU A 68 -19.14 12.08 -8.59
C LEU A 68 -17.77 11.63 -9.05
N ARG A 69 -16.91 12.54 -9.54
CA ARG A 69 -15.51 12.24 -9.86
C ARG A 69 -14.78 11.67 -8.65
N SER A 70 -14.83 12.36 -7.51
CA SER A 70 -14.23 11.86 -6.27
C SER A 70 -14.76 10.49 -5.85
N PHE A 71 -16.06 10.24 -6.03
CA PHE A 71 -16.69 8.95 -5.72
C PHE A 71 -16.18 7.82 -6.62
N VAL A 72 -16.11 8.03 -7.94
CA VAL A 72 -15.50 7.09 -8.88
C VAL A 72 -14.03 6.85 -8.54
N ASN A 73 -13.29 7.92 -8.21
CA ASN A 73 -11.88 7.81 -7.85
C ASN A 73 -11.65 6.88 -6.66
N HIS A 74 -12.51 6.94 -5.64
CA HIS A 74 -12.41 6.04 -4.49
C HIS A 74 -12.63 4.57 -4.89
N HIS A 75 -13.44 4.27 -5.91
CA HIS A 75 -13.59 2.91 -6.44
C HIS A 75 -12.37 2.46 -7.22
N VAL A 76 -11.82 3.33 -8.07
CA VAL A 76 -10.57 3.06 -8.79
C VAL A 76 -9.46 2.75 -7.79
N ALA A 77 -9.28 3.60 -6.78
CA ALA A 77 -8.24 3.42 -5.77
C ALA A 77 -8.47 2.16 -4.92
N ALA A 78 -9.67 1.96 -4.37
CA ALA A 78 -9.97 0.78 -3.56
C ALA A 78 -9.84 -0.52 -4.37
N GLY A 79 -10.37 -0.56 -5.59
CA GLY A 79 -10.28 -1.72 -6.47
C GLY A 79 -8.85 -2.05 -6.87
N THR A 80 -8.05 -1.03 -7.22
CA THR A 80 -6.63 -1.21 -7.54
C THR A 80 -5.85 -1.70 -6.33
N LYS A 81 -6.11 -1.15 -5.15
CA LYS A 81 -5.51 -1.61 -3.89
C LYS A 81 -5.87 -3.07 -3.64
N ILE A 82 -7.13 -3.47 -3.70
CA ILE A 82 -7.54 -4.89 -3.56
C ILE A 82 -6.81 -5.81 -4.54
N LEU A 83 -6.70 -5.41 -5.81
CA LEU A 83 -5.96 -6.16 -6.82
C LEU A 83 -4.49 -6.33 -6.42
N LEU A 84 -3.83 -5.24 -6.00
CA LEU A 84 -2.44 -5.26 -5.56
C LEU A 84 -2.26 -6.22 -4.38
N ILE A 85 -3.12 -6.16 -3.37
CA ILE A 85 -3.07 -7.07 -2.21
C ILE A 85 -3.07 -8.54 -2.66
N ILE A 86 -4.00 -8.89 -3.55
CA ILE A 86 -4.16 -10.28 -4.01
C ILE A 86 -2.93 -10.73 -4.82
N VAL A 87 -2.45 -9.88 -5.72
CA VAL A 87 -1.38 -10.23 -6.66
C VAL A 87 0.00 -10.21 -6.00
N THR A 88 0.26 -9.29 -5.06
CA THR A 88 1.58 -9.13 -4.43
C THR A 88 1.78 -10.01 -3.20
N ALA A 89 0.71 -10.46 -2.53
CA ALA A 89 0.83 -11.21 -1.30
C ALA A 89 1.70 -12.46 -1.46
N TYR A 90 1.41 -13.32 -2.45
CA TYR A 90 2.20 -14.53 -2.67
C TYR A 90 3.68 -14.26 -3.01
N PRO A 91 4.03 -13.49 -4.06
CA PRO A 91 5.44 -13.32 -4.44
C PRO A 91 6.26 -12.66 -3.34
N LEU A 92 5.67 -11.72 -2.61
CA LEU A 92 6.33 -11.08 -1.49
C LEU A 92 6.55 -12.07 -0.34
N LEU A 93 5.52 -12.80 0.09
CA LEU A 93 5.64 -13.80 1.17
C LEU A 93 6.67 -14.87 0.85
N ALA A 94 6.69 -15.37 -0.40
CA ALA A 94 7.65 -16.37 -0.83
C ALA A 94 9.10 -15.87 -0.68
N ILE A 95 9.35 -14.60 -1.01
CA ILE A 95 10.69 -13.98 -0.88
C ILE A 95 11.04 -13.71 0.59
N LEU A 96 10.11 -13.17 1.37
CA LEU A 96 10.37 -12.78 2.77
C LEU A 96 10.61 -13.96 3.70
N VAL A 97 9.89 -15.06 3.49
CA VAL A 97 10.02 -16.28 4.30
C VAL A 97 11.18 -17.15 3.81
N GLY A 98 11.74 -16.85 2.63
CA GLY A 98 12.88 -17.59 2.07
C GLY A 98 12.50 -18.81 1.24
N TYR A 99 11.24 -18.93 0.83
CA TYR A 99 10.79 -19.99 -0.09
C TYR A 99 11.15 -19.70 -1.55
N GLY A 100 11.57 -18.48 -1.88
CA GLY A 100 11.99 -18.10 -3.22
C GLY A 100 12.84 -16.83 -3.26
N THR A 101 13.34 -16.53 -4.45
CA THR A 101 14.00 -15.27 -4.79
C THR A 101 13.17 -14.56 -5.87
N PRO A 102 13.48 -13.30 -6.22
CA PRO A 102 12.82 -12.64 -7.34
C PRO A 102 12.82 -13.46 -8.65
N HIS A 103 13.79 -14.36 -8.86
CA HIS A 103 13.86 -15.21 -10.06
C HIS A 103 13.08 -16.53 -9.96
N THR A 104 12.49 -16.84 -8.80
CA THR A 104 11.68 -18.05 -8.66
C THR A 104 10.45 -17.98 -9.58
N PRO A 105 10.08 -19.06 -10.28
CA PRO A 105 8.83 -19.11 -11.05
C PRO A 105 7.61 -18.84 -10.18
N PHE A 106 6.67 -18.04 -10.68
CA PHE A 106 5.43 -17.68 -9.99
C PHE A 106 4.53 -18.89 -9.77
N SER A 107 4.50 -19.81 -10.73
CA SER A 107 3.82 -21.10 -10.60
C SER A 107 4.65 -22.20 -11.27
N PRO A 108 4.44 -23.48 -10.89
CA PRO A 108 5.16 -24.60 -11.50
C PRO A 108 5.04 -24.59 -13.03
N GLY A 109 6.18 -24.56 -13.72
CA GLY A 109 6.26 -24.54 -15.19
C GLY A 109 6.04 -23.18 -15.85
N SER A 110 5.80 -22.11 -15.08
CA SER A 110 5.66 -20.75 -15.62
C SER A 110 7.02 -20.12 -15.92
N SER A 111 7.10 -19.36 -17.01
CA SER A 111 8.24 -18.47 -17.31
C SER A 111 8.18 -17.15 -16.55
N THR A 112 7.02 -16.79 -15.99
CA THR A 112 6.84 -15.59 -15.18
C THR A 112 7.44 -15.82 -13.80
N THR A 113 8.29 -14.91 -13.36
CA THR A 113 8.96 -14.96 -12.06
C THR A 113 8.24 -14.13 -11.00
N LEU A 114 8.57 -14.34 -9.72
CA LEU A 114 8.04 -13.51 -8.63
C LEU A 114 8.41 -12.03 -8.81
N GLY A 115 9.62 -11.76 -9.28
CA GLY A 115 10.13 -10.41 -9.57
C GLY A 115 9.35 -9.73 -10.68
N ASP A 116 8.97 -10.46 -11.74
CA ASP A 116 8.14 -9.90 -12.83
C ASP A 116 6.80 -9.40 -12.30
N VAL A 117 6.16 -10.21 -11.44
CA VAL A 117 4.87 -9.86 -10.80
C VAL A 117 5.03 -8.64 -9.89
N LEU A 118 6.13 -8.55 -9.13
CA LEU A 118 6.40 -7.39 -8.28
C LEU A 118 6.68 -6.13 -9.11
N ILE A 119 7.44 -6.20 -10.21
CA ILE A 119 7.67 -5.05 -11.09
C ILE A 119 6.34 -4.53 -11.67
N VAL A 120 5.50 -5.42 -12.21
CA VAL A 120 4.19 -5.04 -12.74
C VAL A 120 3.31 -4.42 -11.64
N SER A 121 3.33 -5.00 -10.44
CA SER A 121 2.56 -4.49 -9.30
C SER A 121 3.04 -3.10 -8.85
N SER A 122 4.35 -2.85 -8.84
CA SER A 122 4.91 -1.52 -8.51
C SER A 122 4.49 -0.46 -9.54
N GLN A 123 4.41 -0.82 -10.83
CA GLN A 123 3.90 0.07 -11.86
C GLN A 123 2.39 0.33 -11.71
N ILE A 124 1.59 -0.68 -11.38
CA ILE A 124 0.15 -0.50 -11.09
C ILE A 124 -0.06 0.43 -9.88
N PHE A 125 0.73 0.24 -8.81
CA PHE A 125 0.75 1.13 -7.65
C PHE A 125 1.08 2.57 -8.05
N THR A 126 2.14 2.76 -8.85
CA THR A 126 2.55 4.09 -9.33
C THR A 126 1.45 4.75 -10.15
N VAL A 127 0.85 4.03 -11.09
CA VAL A 127 -0.25 4.53 -11.94
C VAL A 127 -1.45 4.95 -11.09
N MET A 128 -1.80 4.21 -10.04
CA MET A 128 -2.90 4.58 -9.16
C MET A 128 -2.67 5.95 -8.51
N TYR A 129 -1.48 6.23 -7.97
CA TYR A 129 -1.17 7.53 -7.37
C TYR A 129 -1.11 8.65 -8.39
N ILE A 130 -0.56 8.39 -9.59
CA ILE A 130 -0.60 9.33 -10.71
C ILE A 130 -2.05 9.66 -11.06
N PHE A 131 -2.91 8.65 -11.15
CA PHE A 131 -4.31 8.83 -11.44
C PHE A 131 -5.02 9.67 -10.37
N GLU A 132 -4.78 9.39 -9.08
CA GLU A 132 -5.34 10.20 -7.99
C GLU A 132 -4.91 11.66 -8.03
N LEU A 133 -3.66 11.94 -8.41
CA LEU A 133 -3.12 13.30 -8.55
C LEU A 133 -3.80 14.09 -9.66
N PHE A 134 -4.00 13.48 -10.83
CA PHE A 134 -4.58 14.17 -11.99
C PHE A 134 -6.11 14.22 -11.97
N TYR A 135 -6.75 13.29 -11.28
CA TYR A 135 -8.20 13.13 -11.34
C TYR A 135 -8.95 13.79 -10.17
N ARG A 136 -8.27 14.10 -9.07
CA ARG A 136 -8.87 14.86 -7.96
C ARG A 136 -8.90 16.35 -8.28
N ASP A 137 -10.08 16.96 -8.11
CA ASP A 137 -10.26 18.41 -8.28
C ASP A 137 -9.52 19.24 -7.24
N ASN A 138 -9.37 18.70 -6.02
CA ASN A 138 -8.65 19.36 -4.93
C ASN A 138 -7.86 18.31 -4.16
N ILE A 139 -6.57 18.56 -3.98
CA ILE A 139 -5.68 17.75 -3.17
C ILE A 139 -5.00 18.66 -2.13
N SER A 140 -4.92 18.19 -0.88
CA SER A 140 -4.19 18.93 0.14
C SER A 140 -2.68 18.88 -0.15
N PRO A 141 -1.89 19.90 0.24
CA PRO A 141 -0.44 19.87 0.04
C PRO A 141 0.23 18.64 0.67
N ILE A 142 -0.28 18.18 1.81
CA ILE A 142 0.22 16.99 2.51
C ILE A 142 -0.08 15.72 1.71
N SER A 143 -1.32 15.56 1.22
CA SER A 143 -1.69 14.41 0.38
C SER A 143 -0.92 14.44 -0.95
N PHE A 144 -0.70 15.62 -1.53
CA PHE A 144 0.09 15.77 -2.74
C PHE A 144 1.54 15.33 -2.51
N ALA A 145 2.17 15.81 -1.44
CA ALA A 145 3.53 15.43 -1.08
C ALA A 145 3.66 13.92 -0.83
N HIS A 146 2.68 13.30 -0.14
CA HIS A 146 2.61 11.86 0.08
C HIS A 146 2.57 11.08 -1.25
N HIS A 147 1.65 11.45 -2.14
CA HIS A 147 1.46 10.74 -3.42
C HIS A 147 2.69 10.89 -4.32
N VAL A 148 3.25 12.10 -4.43
CA VAL A 148 4.48 12.35 -5.20
C VAL A 148 5.66 11.60 -4.59
N GLY A 149 5.78 11.61 -3.26
CA GLY A 149 6.79 10.85 -2.54
C GLY A 149 6.69 9.36 -2.86
N ALA A 150 5.49 8.77 -2.79
CA ALA A 150 5.26 7.36 -3.06
C ALA A 150 5.66 6.97 -4.49
N ILE A 151 5.31 7.82 -5.47
CA ILE A 151 5.71 7.65 -6.88
C ILE A 151 7.24 7.70 -7.02
N ILE A 152 7.88 8.72 -6.45
CA ILE A 152 9.33 8.89 -6.57
C ILE A 152 10.07 7.70 -5.96
N ILE A 153 9.69 7.28 -4.74
CA ILE A 153 10.29 6.12 -4.07
C ILE A 153 10.14 4.85 -4.91
N ALA A 154 8.92 4.54 -5.36
CA ALA A 154 8.65 3.34 -6.15
C ALA A 154 9.45 3.32 -7.48
N GLN A 155 9.50 4.44 -8.19
CA GLN A 155 10.25 4.54 -9.46
C GLN A 155 11.77 4.55 -9.23
N SER A 156 12.24 5.14 -8.13
CA SER A 156 13.67 5.14 -7.78
C SER A 156 14.14 3.73 -7.43
N ALA A 157 13.34 2.96 -6.68
CA ALA A 157 13.66 1.59 -6.34
C ALA A 157 13.76 0.69 -7.59
N ILE A 158 12.92 0.92 -8.59
CA ILE A 158 13.02 0.24 -9.90
C ILE A 158 14.29 0.66 -10.64
N ALA A 159 14.58 1.96 -10.72
CA ALA A 159 15.78 2.45 -11.40
C ALA A 159 17.05 1.88 -10.75
N MET A 160 17.11 1.86 -9.42
CA MET A 160 18.20 1.24 -8.67
C MET A 160 18.28 -0.26 -8.93
N SER A 161 17.15 -0.97 -9.05
CA SER A 161 17.13 -2.40 -9.35
C SER A 161 17.73 -2.76 -10.72
N ILE A 162 17.68 -1.82 -11.68
CA ILE A 162 18.28 -2.00 -13.00
C ILE A 162 19.80 -1.78 -12.94
N ASP A 163 20.25 -0.80 -12.16
CA ASP A 163 21.67 -0.46 -11.95
C ASP A 163 22.27 -1.15 -10.71
N PHE A 164 21.85 -2.40 -10.45
CA PHE A 164 22.22 -3.13 -9.23
C PHE A 164 23.73 -3.35 -9.09
N ASP A 165 24.49 -3.34 -10.18
CA ASP A 165 25.95 -3.49 -10.18
C ASP A 165 26.64 -2.30 -9.48
N HIS A 166 26.08 -1.09 -9.57
CA HIS A 166 26.58 0.11 -8.89
C HIS A 166 25.83 0.41 -7.59
N GLN A 167 24.66 -0.21 -7.39
CA GLN A 167 23.79 0.01 -6.24
C GLN A 167 23.71 -1.24 -5.36
N SER A 168 24.55 -1.32 -4.31
CA SER A 168 24.64 -2.47 -3.40
C SER A 168 23.32 -2.82 -2.68
N ASP A 169 22.41 -1.85 -2.59
CA ASP A 169 21.20 -1.91 -1.77
C ASP A 169 19.94 -2.11 -2.63
N ALA A 170 20.08 -2.29 -3.94
CA ALA A 170 18.98 -2.20 -4.90
C ALA A 170 17.84 -3.20 -4.64
N VAL A 171 18.16 -4.47 -4.37
CA VAL A 171 17.15 -5.49 -4.05
C VAL A 171 16.48 -5.20 -2.70
N TYR A 172 17.25 -4.72 -1.72
CA TYR A 172 16.72 -4.37 -0.40
C TYR A 172 15.72 -3.21 -0.51
N GLU A 173 16.08 -2.16 -1.23
CA GLU A 173 15.23 -0.99 -1.45
C GLU A 173 13.95 -1.37 -2.20
N PHE A 174 14.08 -2.17 -3.27
CA PHE A 174 12.93 -2.64 -4.03
C PHE A 174 11.96 -3.45 -3.18
N ILE A 175 12.47 -4.42 -2.42
CA ILE A 175 11.64 -5.24 -1.54
C ILE A 175 11.09 -4.42 -0.37
N LEU A 176 11.85 -3.47 0.18
CA LEU A 176 11.39 -2.56 1.23
C LEU A 176 10.21 -1.71 0.78
N CYS A 177 10.15 -1.28 -0.49
CA CYS A 177 8.98 -0.56 -1.01
C CYS A 177 7.68 -1.36 -0.88
N PHE A 178 7.75 -2.69 -0.85
CA PHE A 178 6.60 -3.57 -0.58
C PHE A 178 6.41 -3.91 0.91
N ILE A 179 7.48 -3.78 1.72
CA ILE A 179 7.51 -4.06 3.15
C ILE A 179 7.22 -2.83 4.00
N TRP A 180 7.26 -1.61 3.46
CA TRP A 180 6.76 -0.36 4.08
C TRP A 180 5.27 -0.51 4.41
N GLY A 181 5.06 -1.39 5.38
CA GLY A 181 3.92 -2.25 5.46
C GLY A 181 3.96 -3.74 5.79
N MET A 182 4.78 -4.15 6.75
CA MET A 182 4.62 -5.44 7.44
C MET A 182 4.17 -5.30 8.89
N ILE A 183 3.46 -6.32 9.37
CA ILE A 183 3.14 -6.61 10.76
C ILE A 183 4.06 -7.76 11.21
N LEU A 184 4.69 -7.64 12.39
CA LEU A 184 5.45 -8.73 13.01
C LEU A 184 4.53 -9.82 13.58
N PRO A 185 4.97 -11.09 13.63
CA PRO A 185 4.50 -12.01 14.65
C PRO A 185 5.15 -11.67 16.01
N PRO A 186 4.54 -12.02 17.16
CA PRO A 186 5.12 -11.72 18.46
C PRO A 186 6.38 -12.57 18.72
N ARG A 187 7.35 -12.03 19.47
CA ARG A 187 8.58 -12.71 19.86
C ARG A 187 8.43 -13.45 21.21
N SER A 188 8.56 -14.78 21.15
CA SER A 188 9.16 -15.73 22.14
C SER A 188 8.48 -15.94 23.52
N PRO A 189 8.68 -17.09 24.23
CA PRO A 189 9.81 -18.03 24.17
C PRO A 189 9.44 -19.53 24.01
N SER A 190 10.47 -20.34 23.74
CA SER A 190 10.60 -21.77 24.06
C SER A 190 9.31 -22.57 24.36
N VAL A 191 8.93 -23.49 23.48
CA VAL A 191 8.41 -24.83 23.80
C VAL A 191 8.24 -25.61 22.48
N SER A 192 8.77 -26.82 22.48
CA SER A 192 8.66 -27.80 21.41
C SER A 192 7.29 -28.50 21.46
N LEU A 193 6.47 -28.35 20.41
CA LEU A 193 5.51 -29.38 20.00
C LEU A 193 5.00 -29.13 18.57
N PRO A 194 4.64 -30.18 17.81
CA PRO A 194 4.30 -30.06 16.40
C PRO A 194 2.79 -29.96 16.16
N THR A 195 2.45 -29.27 15.07
CA THR A 195 1.19 -29.21 14.31
C THR A 195 0.21 -28.05 14.57
N ARG A 196 -0.14 -27.40 13.42
CA ARG A 196 -1.19 -26.40 13.11
C ARG A 196 -0.84 -24.91 13.28
N PRO A 197 -1.60 -24.00 12.62
CA PRO A 197 -1.78 -23.80 11.19
C PRO A 197 -1.05 -22.53 10.72
N ILE A 198 -0.79 -22.42 9.42
CA ILE A 198 -0.12 -21.26 8.81
C ILE A 198 -1.07 -20.06 8.83
N ASN A 199 -0.90 -19.16 9.80
CA ASN A 199 -1.45 -17.81 9.78
C ASN A 199 -0.28 -16.83 9.65
N ALA A 200 0.06 -16.46 8.42
CA ALA A 200 1.01 -15.38 8.13
C ALA A 200 0.41 -14.53 7.00
N SER A 201 -0.21 -13.41 7.34
CA SER A 201 -0.65 -12.39 6.37
C SER A 201 0.29 -11.20 6.48
N THR A 202 1.23 -11.05 5.54
CA THR A 202 2.18 -9.92 5.57
C THR A 202 2.64 -9.50 4.19
N GLY A 203 2.46 -8.21 3.90
CA GLY A 203 3.00 -7.50 2.73
C GLY A 203 1.96 -6.58 2.10
N THR A 204 1.58 -5.47 2.77
CA THR A 204 0.30 -4.83 2.42
C THR A 204 -0.04 -3.46 3.05
N PHE A 205 0.80 -2.80 3.84
CA PHE A 205 0.25 -1.78 4.76
C PHE A 205 -0.12 -0.43 4.15
N ASP A 206 0.67 0.23 3.30
CA ASP A 206 0.20 1.51 2.71
C ASP A 206 -1.07 1.28 1.87
N VAL A 207 -1.07 0.19 1.10
CA VAL A 207 -2.21 -0.29 0.32
C VAL A 207 -3.41 -0.67 1.21
N LEU A 208 -3.23 -1.35 2.36
CA LEU A 208 -4.31 -1.73 3.29
C LEU A 208 -4.80 -0.56 4.16
N ALA A 209 -3.86 0.17 4.74
CA ALA A 209 -4.12 1.31 5.60
C ALA A 209 -4.93 2.32 4.80
N GLU A 210 -4.50 2.67 3.59
CA GLU A 210 -5.26 3.58 2.74
C GLU A 210 -6.51 2.95 2.09
N LEU A 211 -6.62 1.62 1.97
CA LEU A 211 -7.83 0.98 1.45
C LEU A 211 -9.06 1.31 2.32
N TRP A 212 -8.89 1.28 3.64
CA TRP A 212 -10.00 1.51 4.57
C TRP A 212 -10.58 2.94 4.49
N PRO A 213 -9.79 4.03 4.47
CA PRO A 213 -10.22 5.38 4.11
C PRO A 213 -11.05 5.45 2.83
N HIS A 214 -10.65 4.78 1.75
CA HIS A 214 -11.43 4.81 0.51
C HIS A 214 -12.80 4.15 0.68
N ILE A 215 -12.85 2.98 1.33
CA ILE A 215 -14.11 2.30 1.65
C ILE A 215 -14.98 3.20 2.54
N ALA A 216 -14.39 3.84 3.54
CA ALA A 216 -15.10 4.75 4.43
C ALA A 216 -15.72 5.94 3.69
N MET A 217 -15.01 6.50 2.70
CA MET A 217 -15.52 7.58 1.86
C MET A 217 -16.62 7.11 0.89
N ILE A 218 -16.56 5.88 0.37
CA ILE A 218 -17.64 5.29 -0.43
C ILE A 218 -18.91 5.11 0.44
N ILE A 219 -18.76 4.60 1.66
CA ILE A 219 -19.87 4.46 2.61
C ILE A 219 -20.45 5.82 2.99
N TYR A 220 -19.60 6.82 3.22
CA TYR A 220 -20.01 8.20 3.50
C TYR A 220 -20.92 8.78 2.41
N ARG A 221 -20.60 8.53 1.15
CA ARG A 221 -21.39 9.02 0.01
C ARG A 221 -22.71 8.27 -0.16
N THR A 222 -22.76 6.99 0.22
CA THR A 222 -23.95 6.14 0.03
C THR A 222 -24.92 6.17 1.21
N HIS A 223 -24.43 6.45 2.43
CA HIS A 223 -25.19 6.44 3.67
C HIS A 223 -25.16 7.81 4.39
N ASN A 224 -25.27 8.90 3.63
CA ASN A 224 -25.07 10.28 4.10
C ASN A 224 -26.01 10.73 5.24
N SER A 225 -27.15 10.07 5.42
CA SER A 225 -28.17 10.38 6.44
C SER A 225 -27.96 9.64 7.76
N ASN A 226 -27.16 8.57 7.78
CA ASN A 226 -26.94 7.77 8.98
C ASN A 226 -25.75 8.29 9.79
N HIS A 227 -25.94 9.43 10.45
CA HIS A 227 -24.89 10.12 11.21
C HIS A 227 -24.25 9.26 12.31
N VAL A 228 -24.97 8.30 12.90
CA VAL A 228 -24.42 7.37 13.91
C VAL A 228 -23.45 6.38 13.28
N LEU A 229 -23.84 5.75 12.16
CA LEU A 229 -22.98 4.85 11.39
C LEU A 229 -21.72 5.59 10.94
N LEU A 230 -21.89 6.78 10.35
CA LEU A 230 -20.77 7.57 9.83
C LEU A 230 -19.81 8.03 10.92
N SER A 231 -20.33 8.45 12.08
CA SER A 231 -19.48 8.83 13.21
C SER A 231 -18.63 7.63 13.70
N ARG A 232 -19.25 6.45 13.87
CA ARG A 232 -18.55 5.22 14.28
C ARG A 232 -17.53 4.79 13.23
N LEU A 233 -17.90 4.82 11.96
CA LEU A 233 -17.03 4.50 10.83
C LEU A 233 -15.78 5.38 10.85
N PHE A 234 -15.95 6.70 10.94
CA PHE A 234 -14.81 7.63 10.94
C PHE A 234 -13.93 7.53 12.19
N TYR A 235 -14.50 7.28 13.37
CA TYR A 235 -13.67 6.96 14.55
C TYR A 235 -12.89 5.66 14.37
N THR A 236 -13.50 4.65 13.74
CA THR A 236 -12.83 3.38 13.44
C THR A 236 -11.70 3.59 12.42
N THR A 237 -11.95 4.36 11.36
CA THR A 237 -10.93 4.75 10.38
C THR A 237 -9.77 5.49 11.05
N MET A 238 -10.04 6.51 11.86
CA MET A 238 -9.01 7.20 12.63
C MET A 238 -8.19 6.24 13.51
N ALA A 239 -8.85 5.32 14.23
CA ALA A 239 -8.15 4.38 15.09
C ALA A 239 -7.26 3.41 14.29
N LEU A 240 -7.74 2.92 13.15
CA LEU A 240 -6.98 2.05 12.25
C LEU A 240 -5.76 2.78 11.66
N GLU A 241 -5.90 4.04 11.26
CA GLU A 241 -4.78 4.87 10.78
C GLU A 241 -3.70 5.03 11.88
N LEU A 242 -4.10 5.31 13.14
CA LEU A 242 -3.17 5.50 14.25
C LEU A 242 -2.45 4.20 14.64
N VAL A 243 -3.21 3.11 14.85
CA VAL A 243 -2.66 1.79 15.15
C VAL A 243 -1.73 1.36 14.03
N GLY A 244 -2.20 1.58 12.82
CA GLY A 244 -1.50 1.32 11.60
C GLY A 244 -0.14 2.01 11.51
N THR A 245 -0.13 3.34 11.56
CA THR A 245 1.10 4.17 11.56
C THR A 245 2.08 3.74 12.65
N THR A 246 1.56 3.39 13.83
CA THR A 246 2.38 2.94 14.96
C THR A 246 3.05 1.60 14.65
N VAL A 247 2.28 0.63 14.14
CA VAL A 247 2.81 -0.69 13.78
C VAL A 247 3.82 -0.56 12.64
N GLU A 248 3.51 0.20 11.60
CA GLU A 248 4.43 0.49 10.51
C GLU A 248 5.74 1.08 11.03
N THR A 249 5.67 2.10 11.88
CA THR A 249 6.85 2.74 12.47
C THR A 249 7.70 1.75 13.25
N VAL A 250 7.10 0.90 14.08
CA VAL A 250 7.83 -0.11 14.84
C VAL A 250 8.55 -1.08 13.89
N VAL A 251 7.87 -1.55 12.86
CA VAL A 251 8.44 -2.54 11.93
C VAL A 251 9.51 -1.94 11.03
N VAL A 252 9.26 -0.77 10.44
CA VAL A 252 10.24 -0.06 9.60
C VAL A 252 11.49 0.26 10.41
N MET A 253 11.34 0.81 11.62
CA MET A 253 12.50 1.14 12.46
C MET A 253 13.23 -0.11 12.97
N TRP A 254 12.51 -1.20 13.25
CA TRP A 254 13.13 -2.47 13.59
C TRP A 254 13.95 -3.05 12.42
N LEU A 255 13.40 -3.06 11.20
CA LEU A 255 14.10 -3.51 10.00
C LEU A 255 15.30 -2.61 9.69
N PHE A 256 15.10 -1.31 9.73
CA PHE A 256 16.14 -0.30 9.49
C PHE A 256 17.31 -0.48 10.45
N GLY A 257 17.05 -0.62 11.76
CA GLY A 257 18.08 -0.88 12.76
C GLY A 257 18.73 -2.26 12.62
N SER A 258 17.97 -3.30 12.29
CA SER A 258 18.49 -4.68 12.12
C SER A 258 19.41 -4.82 10.90
N LEU A 259 19.28 -3.93 9.92
CA LEU A 259 20.07 -3.91 8.69
C LEU A 259 21.05 -2.72 8.65
N TRP A 260 21.29 -2.06 9.78
CA TRP A 260 22.06 -0.81 9.87
C TRP A 260 23.41 -0.87 9.15
N ASP A 261 24.18 -1.94 9.34
CA ASP A 261 25.51 -2.06 8.76
C ASP A 261 25.50 -2.30 7.24
N LYS A 262 24.36 -2.69 6.68
CA LYS A 262 24.20 -2.93 5.25
C LYS A 262 23.82 -1.69 4.46
N TRP A 263 23.16 -0.72 5.10
CA TRP A 263 22.70 0.48 4.39
C TRP A 263 23.87 1.37 4.00
N SER A 264 23.83 1.85 2.75
CA SER A 264 24.58 3.03 2.33
C SER A 264 24.22 4.25 3.20
N LEU A 265 25.15 5.20 3.28
CA LEU A 265 24.95 6.44 4.05
C LEU A 265 23.72 7.22 3.56
N SER A 266 23.47 7.21 2.24
CA SER A 266 22.31 7.86 1.63
C SER A 266 21.00 7.31 2.19
N LEU A 267 20.84 5.98 2.24
CA LEU A 267 19.62 5.36 2.79
C LEU A 267 19.50 5.56 4.30
N LYS A 268 20.62 5.59 5.04
CA LYS A 268 20.61 5.93 6.48
C LYS A 268 20.02 7.32 6.77
N VAL A 269 20.13 8.25 5.83
CA VAL A 269 19.60 9.62 5.95
C VAL A 269 18.19 9.72 5.35
N VAL A 270 18.00 9.18 4.15
CA VAL A 270 16.77 9.32 3.38
C VAL A 270 15.62 8.52 3.98
N THR A 271 15.85 7.26 4.39
CA THR A 271 14.79 6.39 4.91
C THR A 271 14.09 6.97 6.15
N PRO A 272 14.80 7.46 7.20
CA PRO A 272 14.13 8.07 8.36
C PRO A 272 13.38 9.37 8.02
N LEU A 273 13.92 10.19 7.10
CA LEU A 273 13.26 11.42 6.67
C LEU A 273 11.96 11.13 5.94
N LEU A 274 11.98 10.19 4.99
CA LEU A 274 10.78 9.78 4.27
C LEU A 274 9.78 9.13 5.22
N HIS A 275 10.22 8.24 6.12
CA HIS A 275 9.34 7.61 7.10
C HIS A 275 8.62 8.66 7.97
N PHE A 276 9.35 9.68 8.43
CA PHE A 276 8.76 10.78 9.19
C PHE A 276 7.70 11.56 8.40
N LEU A 277 7.99 11.89 7.14
CA LEU A 277 7.06 12.62 6.27
C LEU A 277 5.77 11.82 6.02
N PHE A 278 5.89 10.52 5.73
CA PHE A 278 4.76 9.62 5.49
C PHE A 278 3.94 9.41 6.76
N SER A 279 4.59 9.18 7.90
CA SER A 279 3.93 9.10 9.20
C SER A 279 3.16 10.37 9.52
N ALA A 280 3.74 11.55 9.25
CA ALA A 280 3.06 12.82 9.45
C ALA A 280 1.82 12.97 8.55
N ALA A 281 1.89 12.50 7.30
CA ALA A 281 0.75 12.49 6.38
C ALA A 281 -0.37 11.55 6.85
N GLN A 282 -0.04 10.34 7.33
CA GLN A 282 -1.01 9.40 7.90
C GLN A 282 -1.66 9.96 9.18
N LEU A 283 -0.88 10.56 10.09
CA LEU A 283 -1.40 11.23 11.28
C LEU A 283 -2.32 12.42 10.93
N TRP A 284 -2.00 13.16 9.88
CA TRP A 284 -2.89 14.19 9.35
C TRP A 284 -4.20 13.62 8.80
N GLY A 285 -4.14 12.48 8.11
CA GLY A 285 -5.31 11.70 7.69
C GLY A 285 -6.19 11.29 8.86
N ALA A 286 -5.59 10.70 9.91
CA ALA A 286 -6.29 10.34 11.14
C ALA A 286 -7.00 11.56 11.78
N TRP A 287 -6.33 12.71 11.82
CA TRP A 287 -6.93 13.95 12.33
C TRP A 287 -8.13 14.43 11.50
N ILE A 288 -8.09 14.31 10.18
CA ILE A 288 -9.24 14.61 9.31
C ILE A 288 -10.42 13.70 9.66
N PHE A 289 -10.18 12.38 9.79
CA PHE A 289 -11.23 11.44 10.15
C PHE A 289 -11.80 11.68 11.54
N TYR A 290 -10.98 12.07 12.52
CA TYR A 290 -11.46 12.52 13.82
C TYR A 290 -12.42 13.71 13.71
N LYS A 291 -12.06 14.73 12.91
CA LYS A 291 -12.93 15.90 12.68
C LYS A 291 -14.24 15.52 12.03
N LEU A 292 -14.21 14.66 11.01
CA LEU A 292 -15.41 14.15 10.35
C LEU A 292 -16.29 13.35 11.32
N ALA A 293 -15.69 12.50 12.15
CA ALA A 293 -16.41 11.72 13.16
C ALA A 293 -17.14 12.61 14.17
N LYS A 294 -16.47 13.68 14.62
CA LYS A 294 -17.03 14.67 15.55
C LYS A 294 -18.16 15.47 14.90
N ASP A 295 -18.00 15.91 13.65
CA ASP A 295 -19.03 16.62 12.89
C ASP A 295 -20.29 15.75 12.73
N GLN A 296 -20.15 14.49 12.33
CA GLN A 296 -21.28 13.56 12.21
C GLN A 296 -21.98 13.32 13.56
N ARG A 297 -21.21 13.20 14.65
CA ARG A 297 -21.79 13.09 16.00
C ARG A 297 -22.60 14.32 16.39
N LEU A 298 -22.11 15.52 16.07
CA LEU A 298 -22.83 16.77 16.34
C LEU A 298 -24.13 16.85 15.55
N ARG A 299 -24.12 16.50 14.26
CA ARG A 299 -25.32 16.46 13.42
C ARG A 299 -26.36 15.47 13.95
N HIS A 300 -25.93 14.31 14.44
CA HIS A 300 -26.84 13.36 15.09
C HIS A 300 -27.52 13.96 16.33
N VAL A 301 -26.74 14.62 17.20
CA VAL A 301 -27.28 15.24 18.44
C VAL A 301 -28.21 16.41 18.13
N GLN A 302 -27.91 17.20 17.09
CA GLN A 302 -28.78 18.30 16.66
C GLN A 302 -30.06 17.78 16.00
N GLY A 303 -29.96 16.76 15.14
CA GLY A 303 -31.12 16.12 14.52
C GLY A 303 -32.03 15.39 15.51
N ALA A 304 -31.51 14.98 16.68
CA ALA A 304 -32.32 14.41 17.76
C ALA A 304 -33.03 15.47 18.64
N LYS A 305 -32.71 16.75 18.47
CA LYS A 305 -33.32 17.87 19.22
C LYS A 305 -34.44 18.57 18.44
N ASN A 306 -34.59 18.28 17.15
CA ASN A 306 -35.64 18.79 16.26
C ASN A 306 -36.66 17.69 15.99
#